data_AF-A0A8S3JJ83-F1
#
_entry.id   AF-A0A8S3JJ83-F1
#
_cell.length_a   1.000
_cell.length_b   1.000
_cell.length_c   1.000
_cell.angle_alpha   90.00
_cell.angle_beta   90.00
_cell.angle_gamma   90.00
#
_symmetry.space_group_name_H-M   'P 1'
#
loop_
_entity.id
_entity.type
_entity.pdbx_description
1 polymer ?
#
loop_
_entity_poly.entity_id
_entity_poly.type
_entity_poly.pdbx_seq_one_letter_code
_entity_poly.pdbx_strand_id
1 'polypeptide(L)'
;NAYGLNGMGIQAIEIYRQISFDLINEITHICILNACSHSGLVHEARSIFENIPIKTVSIYTTMTDCLSRASLFQEAQNLQEEYERSHPPSLPMYS
;
A
#
# COMPACT_ATOMS: atom_id res chain seq x y z
N ASN A 1 -5.78 14.47 23.13
CA ASN A 1 -5.96 13.03 23.43
C ASN A 1 -4.80 12.27 22.84
N ALA A 2 -4.03 11.61 23.70
CA ALA A 2 -2.75 10.98 23.39
C ALA A 2 -2.90 9.87 22.32
N TYR A 3 -2.21 10.02 21.19
CA TYR A 3 -2.02 8.98 20.19
C TYR A 3 -1.08 7.89 20.74
N GLY A 4 -1.61 7.01 21.58
CA GLY A 4 -0.95 5.78 22.02
C GLY A 4 -0.98 4.69 20.93
N LEU A 5 -0.44 4.96 19.74
CA LEU A 5 -0.47 4.05 18.57
C LEU A 5 0.89 3.35 18.30
N ASN A 6 1.80 3.26 19.26
CA ASN A 6 3.18 2.81 19.02
C ASN A 6 3.41 1.30 19.22
N GLY A 7 2.54 0.42 18.69
CA GLY A 7 2.82 -1.02 18.76
C GLY A 7 2.01 -1.90 17.80
N MET A 8 0.77 -1.52 17.51
CA MET A 8 -0.12 -2.37 16.70
C MET A 8 0.35 -2.51 15.25
N GLY A 9 0.89 -1.45 14.64
CA GLY A 9 1.45 -1.52 13.29
C GLY A 9 2.66 -2.47 13.21
N ILE A 10 3.58 -2.38 14.17
CA ILE A 10 4.77 -3.24 14.23
C ILE A 10 4.35 -4.70 14.46
N GLN A 11 3.45 -4.95 15.41
CA GLN A 11 2.90 -6.28 15.67
C GLN A 11 2.20 -6.87 14.44
N ALA A 12 1.43 -6.05 13.72
CA ALA A 12 0.78 -6.49 12.48
C ALA A 12 1.81 -6.92 11.43
N ILE A 13 2.94 -6.21 11.32
CA ILE A 13 4.03 -6.56 10.40
C ILE A 13 4.71 -7.87 10.83
N GLU A 14 4.96 -8.05 12.13
CA GLU A 14 5.54 -9.28 12.66
C GLU A 14 4.65 -10.49 12.34
N ILE A 15 3.34 -10.38 12.58
CA ILE A 15 2.38 -11.44 12.25
C ILE A 15 2.37 -11.67 10.74
N TYR A 16 2.30 -10.61 9.94
CA TYR A 16 2.30 -10.70 8.48
C TYR A 16 3.52 -11.45 7.94
N ARG A 17 4.72 -11.21 8.50
CA ARG A 17 5.96 -11.91 8.12
C ARG A 17 6.00 -13.38 8.52
N GLN A 18 5.16 -13.80 9.46
CA GLN A 18 5.04 -15.21 9.87
C GLN A 18 4.05 -16.00 9.00
N ILE A 19 3.17 -15.33 8.26
CA ILE A 19 2.23 -16.00 7.36
C ILE A 19 2.99 -16.50 6.14
N SER A 20 2.77 -17.77 5.76
CA SER A 20 3.32 -18.32 4.52
C SER A 20 2.81 -17.53 3.33
N PHE A 21 3.72 -17.14 2.43
CA PHE A 21 3.39 -16.32 1.27
C PHE A 21 2.23 -16.90 0.43
N ASP A 22 2.18 -18.23 0.28
CA ASP A 22 1.13 -18.94 -0.45
C ASP A 22 -0.28 -18.81 0.17
N LEU A 23 -0.38 -18.39 1.44
CA LEU A 23 -1.63 -18.17 2.17
C LEU A 23 -2.04 -16.69 2.21
N ILE A 24 -1.16 -15.78 1.78
CA ILE A 24 -1.45 -14.35 1.79
C ILE A 24 -2.32 -14.03 0.57
N ASN A 25 -3.44 -13.35 0.82
CA ASN A 25 -4.33 -12.84 -0.20
C ASN A 25 -4.27 -11.31 -0.29
N GLU A 26 -4.92 -10.76 -1.33
CA GLU A 26 -5.03 -9.32 -1.55
C GLU A 26 -5.54 -8.55 -0.32
N ILE A 27 -6.56 -9.08 0.36
CA ILE A 27 -7.14 -8.45 1.55
C ILE A 27 -6.09 -8.31 2.66
N THR A 28 -5.28 -9.34 2.87
CA THR A 28 -4.21 -9.33 3.87
C THR A 28 -3.17 -8.26 3.55
N HIS A 29 -2.79 -8.10 2.29
CA HIS A 29 -1.90 -7.03 1.84
C HIS A 29 -2.50 -5.64 2.11
N ILE A 30 -3.78 -5.43 1.78
CA ILE A 30 -4.47 -4.15 2.03
C ILE A 30 -4.54 -3.86 3.53
N CYS A 31 -4.88 -4.86 4.35
CA CYS A 31 -4.95 -4.72 5.80
C CYS A 31 -3.59 -4.28 6.40
N ILE A 32 -2.49 -4.91 5.97
CA ILE A 32 -1.17 -4.55 6.51
C ILE A 32 -0.72 -3.16 6.03
N LEU A 33 -0.98 -2.79 4.77
CA LEU A 33 -0.68 -1.45 4.25
C LEU A 33 -1.47 -0.37 5.01
N ASN A 34 -2.75 -0.61 5.30
CA ASN A 34 -3.56 0.30 6.13
C ASN A 34 -3.02 0.40 7.56
N ALA A 35 -2.65 -0.73 8.18
CA ALA A 35 -2.04 -0.71 9.52
C ALA A 35 -0.76 0.13 9.55
N CYS A 36 0.09 0.00 8.52
CA CYS A 36 1.28 0.83 8.36
C CYS A 36 0.93 2.32 8.15
N SER A 37 -0.04 2.62 7.28
CA SER A 37 -0.53 3.99 7.02
C SER A 37 -1.02 4.69 8.29
N HIS A 38 -1.83 4.01 9.11
CA HIS A 38 -2.33 4.55 10.37
C HIS A 38 -1.26 4.69 11.45
N SER A 39 -0.20 3.89 11.38
CA SER A 39 0.90 3.90 12.36
C SER A 39 2.08 4.76 11.92
N GLY A 40 2.02 5.40 10.75
CA GLY A 40 3.13 6.19 10.19
C GLY A 40 4.33 5.37 9.72
N LEU A 41 4.17 4.06 9.53
CA LEU A 41 5.22 3.10 9.15
C LEU A 41 5.35 3.02 7.62
N VAL A 42 5.64 4.17 6.99
CA VAL A 42 5.62 4.30 5.53
C VAL A 42 6.72 3.47 4.86
N HIS A 43 7.88 3.38 5.50
CA HIS A 43 9.00 2.60 4.98
C HIS A 43 8.67 1.11 4.92
N GLU A 44 8.01 0.59 5.95
CA GLU A 44 7.53 -0.78 6.03
C GLU A 44 6.40 -1.04 5.04
N ALA A 45 5.46 -0.10 4.89
CA ALA A 45 4.43 -0.17 3.87
C ALA A 45 5.04 -0.33 2.47
N ARG A 46 6.08 0.46 2.15
CA ARG A 46 6.78 0.41 0.87
C ARG A 46 7.46 -0.93 0.63
N SER A 47 8.21 -1.41 1.62
CA SER A 47 8.87 -2.71 1.52
C SER A 47 7.86 -3.84 1.29
N ILE A 48 6.72 -3.82 2.00
CA ILE A 48 5.66 -4.80 1.77
C ILE A 48 5.09 -4.66 0.37
N PHE A 49 4.73 -3.45 -0.06
CA PHE A 49 4.17 -3.16 -1.37
C PHE A 49 5.07 -3.68 -2.50
N GLU A 50 6.37 -3.40 -2.46
CA GLU A 50 7.33 -3.87 -3.46
C GLU A 50 7.35 -5.40 -3.58
N ASN A 51 7.22 -6.12 -2.46
CA ASN A 51 7.19 -7.59 -2.40
C ASN A 51 5.87 -8.22 -2.85
N ILE A 52 4.82 -7.43 -3.13
CA ILE A 52 3.56 -7.97 -3.67
C ILE A 52 3.75 -8.30 -5.16
N PRO A 53 3.55 -9.56 -5.59
CA PRO A 53 3.84 -10.00 -6.95
C PRO A 53 2.81 -9.45 -7.96
N ILE A 54 1.54 -9.40 -7.55
CA ILE A 54 0.43 -8.91 -8.37
C ILE A 54 -0.25 -7.79 -7.60
N LYS A 55 -0.09 -6.55 -8.10
CA LYS A 55 -0.65 -5.35 -7.48
C LYS A 55 -1.93 -4.97 -8.20
N THR A 56 -3.05 -5.08 -7.51
CA THR A 56 -4.37 -4.65 -8.01
C THR A 56 -4.55 -3.14 -7.83
N VAL A 57 -5.57 -2.57 -8.46
CA VAL A 57 -5.97 -1.16 -8.26
C VAL A 57 -6.18 -0.83 -6.78
N SER A 58 -6.73 -1.75 -5.99
CA SER A 58 -6.98 -1.56 -4.55
C SER A 58 -5.68 -1.46 -3.76
N ILE A 59 -4.68 -2.27 -4.11
CA ILE A 59 -3.33 -2.22 -3.50
C ILE A 59 -2.64 -0.90 -3.86
N TYR A 60 -2.68 -0.47 -5.13
CA TYR A 60 -2.14 0.84 -5.56
C TYR A 60 -2.83 2.00 -4.83
N THR A 61 -4.16 2.01 -4.79
CA THR A 61 -4.95 3.07 -4.13
C THR A 61 -4.60 3.17 -2.65
N THR A 62 -4.45 2.04 -1.97
CA THR A 62 -4.08 1.98 -0.54
C THR A 62 -2.68 2.52 -0.29
N MET A 63 -1.71 2.19 -1.16
CA MET A 63 -0.35 2.73 -1.06
C MET A 63 -0.31 4.24 -1.36
N THR A 64 -1.09 4.71 -2.34
CA THR A 64 -1.24 6.16 -2.64
C THR A 64 -1.85 6.92 -1.46
N ASP A 65 -2.87 6.38 -0.79
CA ASP A 65 -3.43 6.96 0.44
C ASP A 65 -2.39 7.02 1.56
N CYS A 66 -1.63 5.93 1.76
CA CYS A 66 -0.53 5.90 2.73
C CYS A 66 0.49 7.03 2.50
N LEU A 67 0.93 7.22 1.26
CA LEU A 67 1.88 8.29 0.90
C LEU A 67 1.26 9.68 1.07
N SER A 68 0.00 9.84 0.69
CA SER A 68 -0.74 11.11 0.82
C SER A 68 -0.88 11.54 2.28
N ARG A 69 -1.21 10.60 3.17
CA ARG A 69 -1.31 10.84 4.62
C ARG A 69 0.04 11.15 5.27
N ALA A 70 1.13 10.62 4.70
CA ALA A 70 2.49 10.92 5.10
C ALA A 70 3.04 12.24 4.52
N SER A 71 2.23 12.99 3.77
CA SER A 71 2.64 14.21 3.05
C SER A 71 3.73 13.97 1.98
N LEU A 72 3.85 12.75 1.46
CA LEU A 72 4.78 12.36 0.40
C LEU A 72 4.11 12.46 -0.97
N PHE A 73 3.59 13.65 -1.29
CA PHE A 73 2.74 13.87 -2.47
C PHE A 73 3.44 13.54 -3.80
N GLN A 74 4.73 13.87 -3.93
CA GLN A 74 5.49 13.57 -5.14
C GLN A 74 5.56 12.05 -5.38
N GLU A 75 5.72 11.27 -4.32
CA GLU A 75 5.78 9.81 -4.43
C GLU A 75 4.41 9.23 -4.74
N ALA A 76 3.34 9.79 -4.17
CA ALA A 76 1.98 9.42 -4.49
C ALA A 76 1.66 9.67 -5.98
N GLN A 77 2.12 10.78 -6.54
CA GLN A 77 1.98 11.09 -7.98
C GLN A 77 2.78 10.12 -8.85
N ASN A 78 4.04 9.87 -8.51
CA ASN A 78 4.87 8.91 -9.26
C ASN A 78 4.23 7.52 -9.30
N LEU A 79 3.64 7.08 -8.18
CA LEU A 79 2.97 5.80 -8.08
C LEU A 79 1.70 5.74 -8.96
N GLN A 80 0.95 6.83 -9.02
CA GLN A 80 -0.22 6.97 -9.89
C GLN A 80 0.19 6.90 -11.38
N GLU A 81 1.26 7.59 -11.76
CA GLU A 81 1.80 7.54 -13.12
C GLU A 81 2.31 6.14 -13.48
N GLU A 82 2.92 5.42 -12.54
CA GLU A 82 3.33 4.02 -12.73
C GLU A 82 2.13 3.10 -12.98
N TYR A 83 1.06 3.28 -12.20
CA TYR A 83 -0.19 2.56 -12.38
C TYR A 83 -0.79 2.82 -13.77
N GLU A 84 -0.88 4.09 -14.19
CA GLU A 84 -1.42 4.48 -15.50
C GLU A 84 -0.56 3.98 -16.67
N ARG A 85 0.77 3.98 -16.51
CA ARG A 85 1.69 3.45 -17.53
C ARG A 85 1.56 1.94 -17.71
N SER A 86 1.33 1.21 -16.62
CA SER A 86 1.14 -0.24 -16.65
C SER A 86 -0.28 -0.64 -17.06
N HIS A 87 -1.26 0.24 -16.88
CA HIS A 87 -2.66 0.04 -17.23
C HIS A 87 -3.17 1.23 -18.04
N PRO A 88 -2.69 1.40 -19.29
CA PRO A 88 -3.10 2.52 -20.11
C PRO A 88 -4.62 2.54 -20.19
N PRO A 89 -5.28 3.68 -19.99
CA PRO A 89 -6.71 3.78 -20.22
C PRO A 89 -6.98 3.25 -21.62
N SER A 90 -7.88 2.28 -21.75
CA SER A 90 -8.40 1.89 -23.06
C SER A 90 -8.87 3.19 -23.70
N LEU A 91 -8.16 3.64 -24.74
CA LEU A 91 -8.40 4.91 -25.40
C LEU A 91 -9.92 5.13 -25.50
N PRO A 92 -10.47 6.29 -25.10
CA PRO A 92 -11.82 6.60 -25.53
C PRO A 92 -11.80 6.51 -27.06
N MET A 93 -12.68 5.67 -27.60
CA MET A 93 -13.03 5.70 -29.02
C MET A 93 -13.46 7.13 -29.33
N TYR A 94 -12.51 7.96 -29.75
CA TYR A 94 -12.79 9.18 -30.48
C TYR A 94 -13.20 8.73 -31.89
N SER A 95 -14.51 8.53 -32.06
CA SER A 95 -15.20 8.50 -33.35
C SER A 95 -15.89 9.84 -33.58
#